data_AF-A0A2J6MU67-F1
#
_entry.id   AF-A0A2J6MU67-F1
#
_cell.length_a   1.000
_cell.length_b   1.000
_cell.length_c   1.000
_cell.angle_alpha   90.00
_cell.angle_beta   90.00
_cell.angle_gamma   90.00
#
_symmetry.space_group_name_H-M   'P 1'
#
loop_
_entity.id
_entity.type
_entity.pdbx_description
1 polymer ?
#
loop_
_entity_poly.entity_id
_entity_poly.type
_entity_poly.pdbx_seq_one_letter_code
_entity_poly.pdbx_strand_id
1 'polypeptide(L)'
;MRIIENGNFTPVFRIFLWLTGIVIVVASCKLLSDIIMFIGVVVGMLITATGTYAERANLLRLKPFGTNWKKVRKTYEKKDDDA
;
A
#
# COMPACT_ATOMS: atom_id res chain seq x y z
N MET A 1 5.98 13.91 9.59
CA MET A 1 4.86 13.10 9.05
C MET A 1 5.30 11.66 8.97
N ARG A 2 4.71 10.74 9.74
CA ARG A 2 5.04 9.31 9.67
C ARG A 2 4.20 8.67 8.56
N ILE A 3 4.86 8.10 7.56
CA ILE A 3 4.22 7.43 6.41
C ILE A 3 3.63 6.08 6.84
N ILE A 4 4.28 5.41 7.81
CA ILE A 4 3.90 4.11 8.34
C ILE A 4 3.58 4.26 9.82
N GLU A 5 2.37 3.86 10.19
CA GLU A 5 1.89 3.85 11.55
C GLU A 5 1.21 2.51 11.85
N ASN A 6 1.61 1.89 12.97
CA ASN A 6 1.05 0.61 13.42
C ASN A 6 1.14 -0.54 12.38
N GLY A 7 2.22 -0.56 11.57
CA GLY A 7 2.48 -1.61 10.58
C GLY A 7 1.65 -1.52 9.30
N ASN A 8 0.97 -0.40 9.07
CA ASN A 8 0.30 -0.07 7.80
C ASN A 8 0.56 1.41 7.44
N PHE A 9 0.20 1.83 6.24
CA PHE A 9 0.17 3.24 5.88
C PHE A 9 -0.86 3.99 6.72
N THR A 10 -0.46 5.18 7.19
CA THR A 10 -1.32 6.12 7.92
C THR A 10 -2.56 6.43 7.08
N PRO A 11 -3.77 6.55 7.67
CA PRO A 11 -5.00 6.87 6.92
C PRO A 11 -4.85 8.08 5.99
N VAL A 12 -4.16 9.12 6.47
CA VAL A 12 -3.84 10.33 5.71
C VAL A 12 -3.01 10.02 4.46
N PHE A 13 -2.01 9.14 4.58
CA PHE A 13 -1.15 8.77 3.45
C PHE A 13 -1.90 7.93 2.41
N ARG A 14 -2.85 7.08 2.83
CA ARG A 14 -3.72 6.32 1.91
C ARG A 14 -4.61 7.24 1.07
N ILE A 15 -5.24 8.22 1.72
CA ILE A 15 -6.07 9.23 1.03
C ILE A 15 -5.21 10.04 0.06
N PHE A 16 -3.99 10.41 0.48
CA PHE A 16 -3.05 11.11 -0.38
C PHE A 16 -2.65 10.30 -1.62
N LEU A 17 -2.35 9.00 -1.48
CA LEU A 17 -2.07 8.11 -2.61
C LEU A 17 -3.24 8.06 -3.60
N TRP A 18 -4.46 7.93 -3.09
CA TRP A 18 -5.66 7.89 -3.93
C TRP A 18 -5.88 9.20 -4.69
N LEU A 19 -5.81 10.33 -3.99
CA LEU A 19 -5.91 11.66 -4.61
C LEU A 19 -4.83 11.90 -5.65
N THR A 20 -3.58 11.59 -5.32
CA THR A 20 -2.44 11.79 -6.22
C THR A 20 -2.57 10.95 -7.48
N GLY A 21 -2.99 9.68 -7.34
CA GLY A 21 -3.22 8.80 -8.47
C GLY A 21 -4.30 9.32 -9.42
N ILE A 22 -5.43 9.81 -8.89
CA ILE A 22 -6.51 10.42 -9.70
C ILE A 22 -6.02 11.67 -10.42
N VAL A 23 -5.29 12.54 -9.72
CA VAL A 23 -4.73 13.75 -10.33
C VAL A 23 -3.80 13.40 -11.48
N ILE A 24 -2.95 12.39 -11.32
CA ILE A 24 -2.06 11.92 -12.39
C ILE A 24 -2.85 11.38 -13.59
N VAL A 25 -3.90 10.60 -13.36
CA VAL A 25 -4.76 10.09 -14.46
C VAL A 25 -5.42 11.25 -15.22
N VAL A 26 -6.04 12.18 -14.51
CA VAL A 26 -6.75 13.33 -15.11
C VAL A 26 -5.77 14.25 -15.85
N ALA A 27 -4.61 14.53 -15.24
CA ALA A 27 -3.56 15.34 -15.86
C ALA A 27 -3.00 14.65 -17.11
N SER A 28 -2.78 13.34 -17.06
CA SER A 28 -2.28 12.56 -18.20
C SER A 28 -3.26 12.60 -19.38
N CYS A 29 -4.56 12.49 -19.12
CA CYS A 29 -5.57 12.58 -20.18
C CYS A 29 -5.74 13.99 -20.78
N LYS A 30 -5.42 15.06 -20.04
CA LYS A 30 -5.61 16.44 -20.52
C LYS A 30 -4.37 17.09 -21.09
N LEU A 31 -3.18 16.71 -20.62
CA LEU A 31 -1.92 17.40 -20.94
C LEU A 31 -1.01 16.58 -21.86
N LEU A 32 -1.21 15.27 -21.95
CA LEU A 32 -0.34 14.37 -22.68
C LEU A 32 -1.12 13.67 -23.81
N SER A 33 -0.41 13.36 -24.88
CA SER A 33 -0.94 12.64 -26.04
C SER A 33 -0.11 11.38 -26.30
N ASP A 34 -0.66 10.45 -27.09
CA ASP A 34 0.01 9.24 -27.56
C ASP A 34 0.49 8.31 -26.42
N ILE A 35 1.67 7.69 -26.59
CA ILE A 35 2.23 6.70 -25.67
C ILE A 35 2.46 7.27 -24.26
N ILE A 36 2.75 8.57 -24.16
CA ILE A 36 3.05 9.22 -22.88
C ILE A 36 1.78 9.33 -22.02
N MET A 37 0.63 9.58 -22.65
CA MET A 37 -0.67 9.52 -21.97
C MET A 37 -0.92 8.12 -21.40
N PHE A 38 -0.68 7.07 -22.20
CA PHE A 38 -0.90 5.68 -21.76
C PHE A 38 -0.04 5.34 -20.54
N ILE A 39 1.25 5.68 -20.57
CA ILE A 39 2.16 5.46 -19.44
C ILE A 39 1.67 6.23 -18.20
N GLY A 40 1.28 7.49 -18.37
CA GLY A 40 0.77 8.32 -17.28
C GLY A 40 -0.49 7.75 -16.62
N VAL A 41 -1.44 7.26 -17.42
CA VAL A 41 -2.67 6.62 -16.91
C VAL A 41 -2.35 5.32 -16.16
N VAL A 42 -1.45 4.48 -16.69
CA VAL A 42 -1.05 3.22 -16.03
C VAL A 42 -0.38 3.51 -14.69
N VAL A 43 0.55 4.46 -14.64
CA VAL A 43 1.20 4.88 -13.40
C VAL A 43 0.18 5.42 -12.40
N GLY A 44 -0.73 6.29 -12.83
CA GLY A 44 -1.79 6.82 -11.99
C GLY A 44 -2.72 5.73 -11.44
N MET A 45 -3.06 4.71 -12.24
CA MET A 45 -3.81 3.54 -11.79
C MET A 45 -3.05 2.73 -10.75
N LEU A 46 -1.75 2.46 -10.96
CA LEU A 46 -0.94 1.71 -9.99
C LEU A 46 -0.89 2.43 -8.64
N ILE A 47 -0.69 3.74 -8.64
CA ILE A 47 -0.67 4.55 -7.42
C ILE A 47 -2.03 4.48 -6.71
N THR A 48 -3.12 4.68 -7.45
CA THR A 48 -4.49 4.59 -6.90
C THR A 48 -4.78 3.20 -6.33
N ALA A 49 -4.36 2.15 -7.02
CA ALA A 49 -4.51 0.77 -6.59
C ALA A 49 -3.76 0.53 -5.27
N THR A 50 -2.50 0.96 -5.14
CA THR A 50 -1.76 0.79 -3.88
C THR A 50 -2.44 1.45 -2.68
N GLY A 51 -3.03 2.64 -2.87
CA GLY A 51 -3.82 3.32 -1.84
C GLY A 51 -5.04 2.50 -1.40
N THR A 52 -5.83 2.01 -2.37
CA THR A 52 -7.05 1.22 -2.09
C THR A 52 -6.75 -0.16 -1.50
N TYR A 53 -5.69 -0.84 -1.94
CA TYR A 53 -5.25 -2.10 -1.34
C TYR A 53 -4.73 -1.91 0.09
N ALA A 54 -4.02 -0.82 0.38
CA ALA A 54 -3.60 -0.50 1.74
C ALA A 54 -4.78 -0.22 2.67
N GLU A 55 -5.86 0.37 2.15
CA GLU A 55 -7.11 0.56 2.89
C GLU A 55 -7.80 -0.77 3.17
N ARG A 56 -7.91 -1.65 2.18
CA ARG A 56 -8.45 -3.02 2.37
C ARG A 56 -7.63 -3.83 3.38
N ALA A 57 -6.30 -3.74 3.33
CA ALA A 57 -5.43 -4.37 4.32
C ALA A 57 -5.74 -3.87 5.75
N ASN A 58 -6.02 -2.57 5.91
CA ASN A 58 -6.42 -2.00 7.18
C ASN A 58 -7.76 -2.54 7.69
N LEU A 59 -8.75 -2.67 6.81
CA LEU A 59 -10.06 -3.25 7.13
C LEU A 59 -9.92 -4.71 7.58
N LEU A 60 -9.05 -5.47 6.92
CA LEU A 60 -8.72 -6.86 7.28
C LEU A 60 -7.74 -6.98 8.48
N ARG A 61 -7.38 -5.85 9.11
CA ARG A 61 -6.39 -5.77 10.22
C ARG A 61 -5.02 -6.36 9.85
N LEU A 62 -4.72 -6.45 8.56
CA LEU A 62 -3.43 -6.86 8.05
C LEU A 62 -2.43 -5.72 8.25
N LYS A 63 -1.27 -6.08 8.80
CA LYS A 63 -0.16 -5.15 9.07
C LYS A 63 1.03 -5.55 8.20
N PRO A 64 1.04 -5.19 6.90
CA PRO A 64 2.08 -5.61 5.96
C PRO A 64 3.49 -5.18 6.39
N PHE A 65 3.61 -4.09 7.14
CA PHE A 65 4.88 -3.58 7.67
C PHE A 65 5.05 -3.84 9.18
N GLY A 66 4.19 -4.68 9.78
CA GLY A 66 4.22 -4.99 11.20
C GLY A 66 5.20 -6.10 11.57
N THR A 67 5.72 -6.09 12.79
CA THR A 67 6.63 -7.13 13.32
C THR A 67 5.92 -8.40 13.79
N ASN A 68 4.60 -8.53 13.58
CA ASN A 68 3.82 -9.70 14.00
C ASN A 68 4.34 -11.01 13.40
N TRP A 69 4.99 -10.97 12.23
CA TRP A 69 5.63 -12.16 11.64
C TRP A 69 6.70 -12.77 12.57
N LYS A 70 7.41 -11.96 13.37
CA LYS A 70 8.40 -12.47 14.34
C LYS A 70 7.72 -13.23 15.49
N LYS A 71 6.53 -12.79 15.93
CA LYS A 71 5.75 -13.49 16.96
C LYS A 71 5.21 -14.83 16.43
N VAL A 72 4.67 -14.83 15.22
CA VAL A 72 4.15 -16.03 14.58
C VAL A 72 5.26 -17.04 14.28
N ARG A 73 6.46 -16.58 13.88
CA ARG A 73 7.62 -17.46 13.70
C ARG A 73 8.06 -18.13 15.00
N LYS A 74 8.08 -17.39 16.12
CA LYS A 74 8.42 -17.95 17.43
C LYS A 74 7.45 -19.02 17.92
N THR A 75 6.18 -18.98 17.52
CA THR A 75 5.22 -20.06 17.85
C THR A 75 5.46 -21.35 17.07
N TYR A 76 6.26 -21.33 15.99
CA TYR A 76 6.66 -22.52 15.23
C TYR A 76 8.04 -23.05 15.62
N GLU A 77 8.83 -22.30 16.39
CA GLU A 77 10.05 -22.82 17.00
C GLU A 77 9.62 -23.86 18.05
N LYS A 78 9.83 -25.15 17.75
CA LYS A 78 9.61 -26.24 18.71
C LYS A 78 10.42 -25.93 19.96
N LYS A 79 9.80 -26.09 21.13
CA LYS A 79 10.57 -26.18 22.37
C LYS A 79 11.38 -27.46 22.30
N ASP A 80 12.70 -27.34 22.36
CA ASP A 80 13.62 -28.48 22.47
C ASP A 80 13.57 -29.12 23.87
N ASP A 81 12.41 -29.11 24.53
CA ASP A 81 12.20 -29.61 25.91
C ASP A 81 11.53 -31.02 25.93
N ASP A 82 11.34 -31.66 24.78
CA ASP A 82 10.75 -33.01 24.65
C ASP A 82 11.77 -34.05 24.14
N ALA A 83 12.97 -34.10 24.72
CA ALA A 83 13.99 -35.14 24.48
C ALA A 83 14.61 -35.66 25.78
#